data_AF-A0A3D3P119-F1
#
_entry.id   AF-A0A3D3P119-F1
#
_cell.length_a   1.000
_cell.length_b   1.000
_cell.length_c   1.000
_cell.angle_alpha   90.00
_cell.angle_beta   90.00
_cell.angle_gamma   90.00
#
_symmetry.space_group_name_H-M   'P 1'
#
loop_
_entity.id
_entity.type
_entity.pdbx_description
1 polymer ?
#
loop_
_entity_poly.entity_id
_entity_poly.type
_entity_poly.pdbx_seq_one_letter_code
_entity_poly.pdbx_strand_id
1 'polypeptide(L)'
;MRRFLPALILTIVGISLAVLLVSREAAVVSDHLVGFPDDDKTAHLLRPAVLCALCLVPALAALYYGLVGSLDRYLIRSFMGAFSLCFTALFSIWLIGDLTENISNFRGSGNTLNFMGMYYGAAFPKFFVDFAPFGLLLAMLYSLGKLSRGQEIVSIIQTGRGVARLIAPLVTMGFMVGLVCLGFNYRWAPAAEAYHDALLEEVKMGSLSRARNVVYFTEDNRRLWFIGGFPYNYHQGEPLKNVIVRSFSKEGSPEWRLRAERAEWDRHDN
;
A
#
# COMPACT_ATOMS: atom_id res chain seq x y z
N MET A 1 -13.58 -23.80 -24.09
CA MET A 1 -13.14 -22.40 -24.23
C MET A 1 -13.76 -21.42 -23.23
N ARG A 2 -15.09 -21.35 -23.02
CA ARG A 2 -15.72 -20.37 -22.09
C ARG A 2 -15.20 -20.35 -20.64
N ARG A 3 -14.66 -21.48 -20.14
CA ARG A 3 -14.12 -21.59 -18.76
C ARG A 3 -12.81 -20.82 -18.54
N PHE A 4 -12.03 -20.58 -19.59
CA PHE A 4 -10.75 -19.85 -19.50
C PHE A 4 -10.88 -18.38 -19.91
N LEU A 5 -12.03 -17.97 -20.44
CA LEU A 5 -12.31 -16.59 -20.84
C LEU A 5 -12.06 -15.56 -19.71
N PRO A 6 -12.55 -15.75 -18.47
CA PRO A 6 -12.26 -14.80 -17.39
C PRO A 6 -10.79 -14.79 -17.01
N ALA A 7 -10.10 -15.95 -17.08
CA ALA A 7 -8.67 -16.02 -16.82
C ALA A 7 -7.87 -15.26 -17.86
N LEU A 8 -8.24 -15.38 -19.14
CA LEU A 8 -7.58 -14.69 -20.25
C LEU A 8 -7.79 -13.17 -20.20
N ILE A 9 -8.98 -12.72 -19.79
CA ILE A 9 -9.26 -11.30 -19.57
C ILE A 9 -8.45 -10.77 -18.38
N LEU A 10 -8.45 -11.48 -17.26
CA LEU A 10 -7.68 -11.09 -16.06
C LEU A 10 -6.17 -11.12 -16.30
N THR A 11 -5.65 -12.03 -17.13
CA THR A 11 -4.23 -12.03 -17.54
C THR A 11 -3.91 -10.82 -18.41
N ILE A 12 -4.75 -10.49 -19.39
CA ILE A 12 -4.51 -9.32 -20.25
C ILE A 12 -4.55 -8.03 -19.43
N VAL A 13 -5.55 -7.88 -18.56
CA VAL A 13 -5.68 -6.72 -17.67
C VAL A 13 -4.51 -6.66 -16.69
N GLY A 14 -4.14 -7.78 -16.08
CA GLY A 14 -3.01 -7.86 -15.14
C GLY A 14 -1.67 -7.53 -15.81
N ILE A 15 -1.43 -8.03 -17.02
CA ILE A 15 -0.21 -7.72 -17.81
C ILE A 15 -0.18 -6.25 -18.19
N SER A 16 -1.31 -5.69 -18.65
CA SER A 16 -1.42 -4.27 -18.99
C SER A 16 -1.14 -3.36 -17.78
N LEU A 17 -1.75 -3.68 -16.62
CA LEU A 17 -1.47 -2.98 -15.37
C LEU A 17 -0.01 -3.12 -14.97
N ALA A 18 0.56 -4.32 -15.04
CA ALA A 18 1.95 -4.58 -14.67
C ALA A 18 2.90 -3.73 -15.53
N VAL A 19 2.73 -3.70 -16.85
CA VAL A 19 3.60 -2.91 -17.74
C VAL A 19 3.52 -1.42 -17.41
N LEU A 20 2.33 -0.88 -17.14
CA LEU A 20 2.15 0.54 -16.80
C LEU A 20 2.68 0.91 -15.42
N LEU A 21 2.45 0.07 -14.40
CA LEU A 21 2.86 0.34 -13.03
C LEU A 21 4.34 0.09 -12.80
N VAL A 22 4.89 -0.98 -13.37
CA VAL A 22 6.32 -1.34 -13.25
C VAL A 22 7.20 -0.33 -13.96
N SER A 23 6.81 0.15 -15.14
CA SER A 23 7.57 1.19 -15.86
C SER A 23 7.63 2.51 -15.08
N ARG A 24 6.50 2.94 -14.51
CA ARG A 24 6.45 4.13 -13.64
C ARG A 24 7.28 3.97 -12.37
N GLU A 25 7.22 2.80 -11.75
CA GLU A 25 7.98 2.53 -10.54
C GLU A 25 9.48 2.41 -10.78
N ALA A 26 9.90 1.79 -11.88
CA ALA A 26 11.29 1.69 -12.25
C ALA A 26 11.92 3.08 -12.41
N ALA A 27 11.19 4.05 -12.98
CA ALA A 27 11.63 5.44 -13.10
C ALA A 27 11.78 6.13 -11.72
N VAL A 28 10.84 5.91 -10.80
CA VAL A 28 10.91 6.48 -9.44
C VAL A 28 12.08 5.87 -8.64
N VAL A 29 12.29 4.56 -8.78
CA VAL A 29 13.41 3.86 -8.11
C VAL A 29 14.76 4.34 -8.66
N SER A 30 14.88 4.52 -9.98
CA SER A 30 16.12 5.05 -10.56
C SER A 30 16.41 6.46 -10.05
N ASP A 31 15.42 7.34 -9.99
CA ASP A 31 15.60 8.71 -9.48
C ASP A 31 16.03 8.73 -8.00
N HIS A 32 15.45 7.83 -7.19
CA HIS A 32 15.79 7.68 -5.77
C HIS A 32 17.23 7.17 -5.58
N LEU A 33 17.63 6.14 -6.31
CA LEU A 33 18.98 5.56 -6.22
C LEU A 33 20.08 6.53 -6.71
N VAL A 34 19.76 7.44 -7.63
CA VAL A 34 20.68 8.53 -8.02
C VAL A 34 20.84 9.55 -6.90
N GLY A 35 19.81 9.75 -6.05
CA GLY A 35 19.89 10.65 -4.89
C GLY A 35 20.52 10.04 -3.64
N PHE A 36 20.38 8.73 -3.45
CA PHE A 36 20.90 8.00 -2.29
C PHE A 36 21.68 6.77 -2.76
N PRO A 37 22.92 6.94 -3.22
CA PRO A 37 23.72 5.85 -3.78
C PRO A 37 24.13 4.77 -2.76
N ASP A 38 24.12 5.11 -1.46
CA ASP A 38 24.45 4.22 -0.34
C ASP A 38 23.25 3.43 0.20
N ASP A 39 22.04 3.71 -0.29
CA ASP A 39 20.82 3.03 0.12
C ASP A 39 20.76 1.60 -0.48
N ASP A 40 20.07 0.67 0.18
CA ASP A 40 20.09 -0.74 -0.25
C ASP A 40 19.42 -0.93 -1.62
N LYS A 41 20.27 -1.02 -2.66
CA LYS A 41 19.86 -1.16 -4.06
C LYS A 41 18.99 -2.39 -4.26
N THR A 42 19.22 -3.47 -3.51
CA THR A 42 18.50 -4.72 -3.69
C THR A 42 17.05 -4.61 -3.27
N ALA A 43 16.77 -3.98 -2.13
CA ALA A 43 15.42 -3.73 -1.66
C ALA A 43 14.63 -2.82 -2.62
N HIS A 44 15.25 -1.78 -3.16
CA HIS A 44 14.56 -0.86 -4.09
C HIS A 44 14.29 -1.49 -5.45
N LEU A 45 15.21 -2.29 -5.98
CA LEU A 45 15.05 -3.02 -7.25
C LEU A 45 14.03 -4.17 -7.17
N LEU A 46 13.72 -4.68 -5.98
CA LEU A 46 12.70 -5.70 -5.77
C LEU A 46 11.27 -5.13 -5.82
N ARG A 47 11.06 -3.83 -5.59
CA ARG A 47 9.71 -3.21 -5.58
C ARG A 47 8.93 -3.37 -6.88
N PRO A 48 9.51 -3.08 -8.07
CA PRO A 48 8.83 -3.31 -9.34
C PRO A 48 8.55 -4.81 -9.60
N ALA A 49 9.44 -5.70 -9.16
CA ALA A 49 9.25 -7.15 -9.30
C ALA A 49 8.08 -7.66 -8.45
N VAL A 50 7.97 -7.18 -7.21
CA VAL A 50 6.84 -7.49 -6.31
C VAL A 50 5.53 -6.96 -6.89
N LEU A 51 5.52 -5.78 -7.50
CA LEU A 51 4.32 -5.27 -8.17
C LEU A 51 3.89 -6.11 -9.35
N CYS A 52 4.85 -6.52 -10.19
CA CYS A 52 4.58 -7.40 -11.32
C CYS A 52 3.95 -8.71 -10.83
N ALA A 53 4.53 -9.31 -9.78
CA ALA A 53 4.00 -10.52 -9.15
C ALA A 53 2.57 -10.31 -8.64
N LEU A 54 2.29 -9.20 -7.95
CA LEU A 54 0.97 -8.86 -7.43
C LEU A 54 -0.07 -8.69 -8.55
N CYS A 55 0.27 -8.00 -9.64
CA CYS A 55 -0.61 -7.83 -10.80
C CYS A 55 -0.97 -9.16 -11.48
N LEU A 56 -0.14 -10.19 -11.34
CA LEU A 56 -0.37 -11.53 -11.88
C LEU A 56 -1.13 -12.47 -10.92
N VAL A 57 -1.28 -12.13 -9.64
CA VAL A 57 -2.03 -12.97 -8.67
C VAL A 57 -3.49 -13.22 -9.11
N PRO A 58 -4.27 -12.22 -9.56
CA PRO A 58 -5.65 -12.44 -10.02
C PRO A 58 -5.72 -13.35 -11.25
N ALA A 59 -4.72 -13.25 -12.13
CA ALA A 59 -4.57 -14.09 -13.31
C ALA A 59 -4.27 -15.54 -12.94
N LEU A 60 -3.34 -15.77 -12.01
CA LEU A 60 -3.02 -17.10 -11.48
C LEU A 60 -4.23 -17.73 -10.77
N ALA A 61 -4.96 -16.95 -9.97
CA ALA A 61 -6.18 -17.41 -9.30
C ALA A 61 -7.28 -17.81 -10.31
N ALA A 62 -7.44 -17.05 -11.40
CA ALA A 62 -8.41 -17.36 -12.44
C ALA A 62 -8.02 -18.57 -13.30
N LEU A 63 -6.72 -18.74 -13.59
CA LEU A 63 -6.19 -19.94 -14.25
C LEU A 63 -6.38 -21.17 -13.37
N TYR A 64 -6.04 -21.08 -12.08
CA TYR A 64 -6.32 -22.13 -11.10
C TYR A 64 -7.80 -22.50 -11.13
N TYR A 65 -8.71 -21.53 -10.99
CA TYR A 65 -10.15 -21.74 -11.04
C TYR A 65 -10.61 -22.49 -12.31
N GLY A 66 -10.00 -22.23 -13.47
CA GLY A 66 -10.29 -22.89 -14.74
C GLY A 66 -9.78 -24.33 -14.83
N LEU A 67 -8.67 -24.65 -14.16
CA LEU A 67 -8.04 -25.97 -14.16
C LEU A 67 -8.69 -26.95 -13.17
N VAL A 68 -9.25 -26.45 -12.07
CA VAL A 68 -9.73 -27.34 -11.00
C VAL A 68 -11.11 -27.96 -11.31
N GLY A 69 -11.41 -29.09 -10.65
CA GLY A 69 -12.67 -29.82 -10.74
C GLY A 69 -13.89 -29.02 -10.27
N SER A 70 -15.08 -29.57 -10.54
CA SER A 70 -16.36 -28.93 -10.21
C SER A 70 -16.56 -28.70 -8.71
N LEU A 71 -16.12 -29.66 -7.89
CA LEU A 71 -16.19 -29.62 -6.43
C LEU A 71 -15.33 -28.48 -5.88
N ASP A 72 -14.08 -28.38 -6.34
CA ASP A 72 -13.16 -27.35 -5.87
C ASP A 72 -13.63 -25.95 -6.27
N ARG A 73 -14.20 -25.80 -7.47
CA ARG A 73 -14.83 -24.54 -7.90
C ARG A 73 -16.02 -24.15 -7.03
N TYR A 74 -16.79 -25.11 -6.53
CA TYR A 74 -17.87 -24.85 -5.60
C TYR A 74 -17.32 -24.39 -4.24
N LEU A 75 -16.28 -25.06 -3.71
CA LEU A 75 -15.62 -24.67 -2.47
C LEU A 75 -15.01 -23.26 -2.57
N ILE A 76 -14.29 -22.96 -3.66
CA ILE A 76 -13.70 -21.64 -3.92
C ILE A 76 -14.79 -20.56 -3.98
N ARG A 77 -15.90 -20.82 -4.69
CA ARG A 77 -17.00 -19.84 -4.78
C ARG A 77 -17.67 -19.60 -3.43
N SER A 78 -17.89 -20.67 -2.66
CA SER A 78 -18.46 -20.54 -1.31
C SER A 78 -17.53 -19.74 -0.41
N PHE A 79 -16.23 -20.02 -0.46
CA PHE A 79 -15.20 -19.34 0.34
C PHE A 79 -15.02 -17.87 -0.05
N MET A 80 -14.87 -17.57 -1.35
CA MET A 80 -14.74 -16.20 -1.84
C MET A 80 -16.00 -15.37 -1.60
N GLY A 81 -17.18 -15.97 -1.72
CA GLY A 81 -18.44 -15.32 -1.34
C GLY A 81 -18.46 -14.94 0.14
N ALA A 82 -18.10 -15.89 1.02
CA ALA A 82 -18.01 -15.64 2.45
C ALA A 82 -16.96 -14.57 2.80
N PHE A 83 -15.77 -14.65 2.19
CA PHE A 83 -14.70 -13.68 2.37
C PHE A 83 -15.12 -12.28 1.96
N SER A 84 -15.69 -12.11 0.77
CA SER A 84 -16.17 -10.81 0.30
C SER A 84 -17.23 -10.21 1.22
N LEU A 85 -18.17 -11.03 1.73
CA LEU A 85 -19.21 -10.60 2.65
C LEU A 85 -18.64 -10.15 4.00
N CYS A 86 -17.82 -11.00 4.63
CA CYS A 86 -17.21 -10.70 5.92
C CYS A 86 -16.26 -9.49 5.84
N PHE A 87 -15.44 -9.43 4.78
CA PHE A 87 -14.50 -8.35 4.58
C PHE A 87 -15.21 -7.00 4.32
N THR A 88 -16.29 -7.01 3.52
CA THR A 88 -17.10 -5.80 3.31
C THR A 88 -17.79 -5.34 4.59
N ALA A 89 -18.23 -6.27 5.44
CA ALA A 89 -18.79 -5.93 6.75
C ALA A 89 -17.74 -5.29 7.67
N LEU A 90 -16.54 -5.87 7.75
CA LEU A 90 -15.42 -5.30 8.52
C LEU A 90 -15.04 -3.91 7.99
N PHE A 91 -14.96 -3.76 6.66
CA PHE A 91 -14.65 -2.48 6.03
C PHE A 91 -15.72 -1.42 6.33
N SER A 92 -17.00 -1.80 6.28
CA SER A 92 -18.10 -0.89 6.62
C SER A 92 -18.02 -0.40 8.07
N ILE A 93 -17.72 -1.29 9.02
CA ILE A 93 -17.59 -0.94 10.44
C ILE A 93 -16.42 0.03 10.64
N TRP A 94 -15.27 -0.29 10.06
CA TRP A 94 -14.08 0.58 10.14
C TRP A 94 -14.34 1.95 9.50
N LEU A 95 -14.98 1.97 8.32
CA LEU A 95 -15.31 3.20 7.60
C LEU A 95 -16.21 4.12 8.43
N ILE A 96 -17.23 3.57 9.11
CA ILE A 96 -18.13 4.35 9.97
C ILE A 96 -17.37 4.92 11.17
N GLY A 97 -16.46 4.12 11.76
CA GLY A 97 -15.61 4.57 12.87
C GLY A 97 -14.74 5.76 12.48
N ASP A 98 -13.95 5.60 11.42
CA ASP A 98 -13.05 6.65 10.93
C ASP A 98 -13.83 7.91 10.47
N LEU A 99 -14.97 7.72 9.79
CA LEU A 99 -15.79 8.84 9.35
C LEU A 99 -16.32 9.65 10.54
N THR A 100 -16.71 8.98 11.63
CA THR A 100 -17.23 9.65 12.84
C THR A 100 -16.15 10.48 13.52
N GLU A 101 -14.91 9.98 13.56
CA GLU A 101 -13.77 10.69 14.15
C GLU A 101 -13.33 11.89 13.30
N ASN A 102 -13.36 11.76 11.97
CA ASN A 102 -12.84 12.77 11.04
C ASN A 102 -13.91 13.71 10.47
N ILE A 103 -15.19 13.57 10.84
CA ILE A 103 -16.30 14.37 10.27
C ILE A 103 -16.13 15.89 10.47
N SER A 104 -15.47 16.31 11.55
CA SER A 104 -15.18 17.71 11.86
C SER A 104 -14.15 18.32 10.91
N ASN A 105 -13.16 17.51 10.49
CA ASN A 105 -12.10 17.90 9.57
C ASN A 105 -12.61 18.09 8.13
N PHE A 106 -13.58 17.27 7.72
CA PHE A 106 -14.12 17.29 6.36
C PHE A 106 -15.03 18.49 6.07
N ARG A 107 -15.66 19.09 7.10
CA ARG A 107 -16.59 20.21 6.97
C ARG A 107 -15.94 21.53 6.50
N GLY A 108 -14.61 21.66 6.55
CA GLY A 108 -13.90 22.88 6.15
C GLY A 108 -13.46 22.93 4.68
N SER A 109 -13.56 21.83 3.94
CA SER A 109 -13.04 21.73 2.57
C SER A 109 -14.16 21.85 1.54
N GLY A 110 -14.04 22.76 0.56
CA GLY A 110 -15.07 23.01 -0.46
C GLY A 110 -15.32 21.85 -1.44
N ASN A 111 -14.61 20.72 -1.32
CA ASN A 111 -14.76 19.55 -2.18
C ASN A 111 -14.67 18.23 -1.38
N THR A 112 -15.53 18.10 -0.37
CA THR A 112 -15.52 17.02 0.63
C THR A 112 -15.58 15.62 0.04
N LEU A 113 -16.41 15.39 -0.98
CA LEU A 113 -16.68 14.06 -1.53
C LEU A 113 -15.50 13.46 -2.30
N ASN A 114 -14.80 14.29 -3.09
CA ASN A 114 -13.63 13.86 -3.84
C ASN A 114 -12.44 13.58 -2.91
N PHE A 115 -12.22 14.48 -1.95
CA PHE A 115 -11.18 14.30 -0.93
C PHE A 115 -11.41 13.05 -0.09
N MET A 116 -12.66 12.79 0.32
CA MET A 116 -13.06 11.58 1.04
C MET A 116 -12.79 10.31 0.24
N GLY A 117 -13.13 10.31 -1.06
CA GLY A 117 -12.84 9.18 -1.95
C GLY A 117 -11.34 8.89 -2.10
N MET A 118 -10.51 9.93 -2.26
CA MET A 118 -9.06 9.80 -2.33
C MET A 118 -8.46 9.33 -1.00
N TYR A 119 -8.92 9.89 0.12
CA TYR A 119 -8.46 9.53 1.46
C TYR A 119 -8.73 8.06 1.79
N TYR A 120 -9.98 7.60 1.63
CA TYR A 120 -10.32 6.20 1.89
C TYR A 120 -9.74 5.24 0.85
N GLY A 121 -9.58 5.68 -0.41
CA GLY A 121 -8.87 4.92 -1.43
C GLY A 121 -7.40 4.70 -1.10
N ALA A 122 -6.74 5.72 -0.55
CA ALA A 122 -5.35 5.63 -0.10
C ALA A 122 -5.20 4.79 1.19
N ALA A 123 -6.19 4.82 2.08
CA ALA A 123 -6.18 4.03 3.31
C ALA A 123 -6.55 2.54 3.10
N PHE A 124 -7.24 2.21 2.01
CA PHE A 124 -7.73 0.86 1.73
C PHE A 124 -6.64 -0.23 1.73
N PRO A 125 -5.45 -0.05 1.12
CA PRO A 125 -4.41 -1.09 1.11
C PRO A 125 -3.92 -1.43 2.52
N LYS A 126 -3.76 -0.42 3.40
CA LYS A 126 -3.38 -0.62 4.80
C LYS A 126 -4.47 -1.39 5.55
N PHE A 127 -5.72 -0.92 5.45
CA PHE A 127 -6.88 -1.62 6.01
C PHE A 127 -6.93 -3.08 5.56
N PHE A 128 -6.71 -3.36 4.27
CA PHE A 128 -6.76 -4.71 3.75
C PHE A 128 -5.70 -5.61 4.37
N VAL A 129 -4.45 -5.14 4.54
CA VAL A 129 -3.40 -5.93 5.18
C VAL A 129 -3.73 -6.24 6.63
N ASP A 130 -4.23 -5.25 7.37
CA ASP A 130 -4.54 -5.39 8.80
C ASP A 130 -5.76 -6.29 9.04
N PHE A 131 -6.78 -6.18 8.18
CA PHE A 131 -8.07 -6.85 8.37
C PHE A 131 -8.25 -8.16 7.57
N ALA A 132 -7.41 -8.43 6.58
CA ALA A 132 -7.47 -9.67 5.80
C ALA A 132 -7.38 -10.96 6.65
N PRO A 133 -6.52 -11.07 7.69
CA PRO A 133 -6.47 -12.26 8.53
C PRO A 133 -7.81 -12.57 9.22
N PHE A 134 -8.51 -11.55 9.73
CA PHE A 134 -9.83 -11.69 10.33
C PHE A 134 -10.88 -12.09 9.29
N GLY A 135 -10.86 -11.45 8.12
CA GLY A 135 -11.74 -11.80 7.00
C GLY A 135 -11.57 -13.25 6.56
N LEU A 136 -10.33 -13.73 6.43
CA LEU A 136 -10.00 -15.11 6.06
C LEU A 136 -10.50 -16.11 7.09
N LEU A 137 -10.31 -15.82 8.38
CA LEU A 137 -10.77 -16.68 9.48
C LEU A 137 -12.30 -16.81 9.49
N LEU A 138 -13.01 -15.69 9.39
CA LEU A 138 -14.48 -15.66 9.35
C LEU A 138 -15.02 -16.38 8.10
N ALA A 139 -14.40 -16.15 6.94
CA ALA A 139 -14.76 -16.80 5.69
C ALA A 139 -14.59 -18.33 5.75
N MET A 140 -13.49 -18.78 6.36
CA MET A 140 -13.21 -20.20 6.56
C MET A 140 -14.26 -20.82 7.49
N LEU A 141 -14.52 -20.19 8.63
CA LEU A 141 -15.50 -20.66 9.61
C LEU A 141 -16.90 -20.74 9.00
N TYR A 142 -17.33 -19.71 8.28
CA TYR A 142 -18.62 -19.69 7.61
C TYR A 142 -18.73 -20.78 6.54
N SER A 143 -17.72 -20.90 5.68
CA SER A 143 -17.76 -21.84 4.56
C SER A 143 -17.76 -23.28 5.04
N LEU A 144 -16.86 -23.62 5.97
CA LEU A 144 -16.78 -24.95 6.54
C LEU A 144 -18.02 -25.26 7.39
N GLY A 145 -18.53 -24.28 8.14
CA GLY A 145 -19.78 -24.42 8.89
C GLY A 145 -21.01 -24.62 8.01
N LYS A 146 -21.05 -24.01 6.82
CA LYS A 146 -22.11 -24.25 5.82
C LYS A 146 -22.05 -25.68 5.27
N LEU A 147 -20.87 -26.13 4.87
CA LEU A 147 -20.65 -27.50 4.36
C LEU A 147 -20.96 -28.56 5.43
N SER A 148 -20.60 -28.29 6.68
CA SER A 148 -20.87 -29.18 7.83
C SER A 148 -22.37 -29.29 8.10
N ARG A 149 -23.09 -28.16 8.16
CA ARG A 149 -24.55 -28.14 8.36
C ARG A 149 -25.30 -28.86 7.24
N GLY A 150 -24.84 -28.73 5.99
CA GLY A 150 -25.40 -29.44 4.84
C GLY A 150 -25.01 -30.92 4.74
N GLN A 151 -24.23 -31.46 5.69
CA GLN A 151 -23.66 -32.81 5.64
C GLN A 151 -22.79 -33.08 4.39
N GLU A 152 -22.40 -32.04 3.65
CA GLU A 152 -21.64 -32.16 2.41
C GLU A 152 -20.22 -32.69 2.66
N ILE A 153 -19.61 -32.32 3.81
CA ILE A 153 -18.29 -32.82 4.21
C ILE A 153 -18.32 -34.35 4.36
N VAL A 154 -19.34 -34.88 5.04
CA VAL A 154 -19.50 -36.32 5.28
C VAL A 154 -19.70 -37.05 3.96
N SER A 155 -20.58 -36.55 3.08
CA SER A 155 -20.80 -37.13 1.76
C SER A 155 -19.53 -37.15 0.91
N ILE A 156 -18.74 -36.07 0.91
CA ILE A 156 -17.47 -36.03 0.16
C ILE A 156 -16.50 -37.09 0.68
N ILE A 157 -16.35 -37.23 2.00
CA ILE A 157 -15.45 -38.22 2.60
C ILE A 157 -15.93 -39.65 2.28
N GLN A 158 -17.23 -39.92 2.36
CA GLN A 158 -17.81 -41.24 2.04
C GLN A 158 -17.59 -41.66 0.58
N THR A 159 -17.41 -40.73 -0.35
CA THR A 159 -17.03 -41.04 -1.75
C THR A 159 -15.55 -41.46 -1.91
N GLY A 160 -14.82 -41.67 -0.81
CA GLY A 160 -13.41 -42.04 -0.81
C GLY A 160 -12.46 -40.88 -1.08
N ARG A 161 -12.95 -39.63 -1.04
CA ARG A 161 -12.08 -38.45 -1.17
C ARG A 161 -11.51 -38.08 0.20
N GLY A 162 -10.18 -38.07 0.30
CA GLY A 162 -9.50 -37.65 1.52
C GLY A 162 -9.76 -36.19 1.89
N VAL A 163 -9.71 -35.88 3.19
CA VAL A 163 -9.91 -34.54 3.76
C VAL A 163 -8.93 -33.51 3.18
N ALA A 164 -7.69 -33.93 2.87
CA ALA A 164 -6.69 -33.07 2.27
C ALA A 164 -7.14 -32.44 0.93
N ARG A 165 -7.91 -33.16 0.11
CA ARG A 165 -8.44 -32.60 -1.16
C ARG A 165 -9.54 -31.58 -0.93
N LEU A 166 -10.29 -31.69 0.17
CA LEU A 166 -11.31 -30.70 0.55
C LEU A 166 -10.66 -29.41 1.04
N ILE A 167 -9.57 -29.52 1.80
CA ILE A 167 -8.87 -28.37 2.39
C ILE A 167 -7.96 -27.68 1.36
N ALA A 168 -7.36 -28.41 0.42
CA ALA A 168 -6.45 -27.87 -0.59
C ALA A 168 -6.95 -26.59 -1.29
N PRO A 169 -8.17 -26.53 -1.87
CA PRO A 169 -8.64 -25.32 -2.52
C PRO A 169 -8.83 -24.13 -1.57
N LEU A 170 -9.17 -24.38 -0.30
CA LEU A 170 -9.30 -23.32 0.71
C LEU A 170 -7.92 -22.74 1.07
N VAL A 171 -6.93 -23.61 1.26
CA VAL A 171 -5.54 -23.20 1.55
C VAL A 171 -4.94 -22.44 0.38
N THR A 172 -5.14 -22.92 -0.86
CA THR A 172 -4.65 -22.22 -2.06
C THR A 172 -5.24 -20.81 -2.15
N MET A 173 -6.53 -20.64 -1.86
CA MET A 173 -7.15 -19.30 -1.87
C MET A 173 -6.62 -18.41 -0.74
N GLY A 174 -6.42 -18.95 0.46
CA GLY A 174 -5.79 -18.23 1.56
C GLY A 174 -4.37 -17.78 1.23
N PHE A 175 -3.59 -18.65 0.59
CA PHE A 175 -2.24 -18.32 0.10
C PHE A 175 -2.28 -17.20 -0.95
N MET A 176 -3.23 -17.25 -1.90
CA MET A 176 -3.39 -16.18 -2.90
C MET A 176 -3.73 -14.84 -2.24
N VAL A 177 -4.63 -14.82 -1.24
CA VAL A 177 -4.92 -13.59 -0.47
C VAL A 177 -3.67 -13.12 0.30
N GLY A 178 -2.89 -14.04 0.86
CA GLY A 178 -1.61 -13.73 1.52
C GLY A 178 -0.60 -13.07 0.57
N LEU A 179 -0.50 -13.53 -0.68
CA LEU A 179 0.34 -12.88 -1.69
C LEU A 179 -0.14 -11.46 -2.02
N VAL A 180 -1.46 -11.24 -2.06
CA VAL A 180 -2.02 -9.88 -2.22
C VAL A 180 -1.64 -9.01 -1.02
N CYS A 181 -1.78 -9.52 0.21
CA CYS A 181 -1.37 -8.80 1.41
C CYS A 181 0.12 -8.46 1.40
N LEU A 182 0.98 -9.39 0.97
CA LEU A 182 2.43 -9.16 0.88
C LEU A 182 2.75 -8.01 -0.07
N GLY A 183 2.16 -8.00 -1.27
CA GLY A 183 2.42 -6.90 -2.20
C GLY A 183 1.79 -5.57 -1.75
N PHE A 184 0.65 -5.60 -1.06
CA PHE A 184 0.10 -4.40 -0.41
C PHE A 184 1.02 -3.87 0.69
N ASN A 185 1.57 -4.75 1.53
CA ASN A 185 2.49 -4.41 2.60
C ASN A 185 3.80 -3.82 2.07
N TYR A 186 4.36 -4.40 1.00
CA TYR A 186 5.65 -3.98 0.45
C TYR A 186 5.60 -2.64 -0.29
N ARG A 187 4.50 -2.34 -1.00
CA ARG A 187 4.38 -1.09 -1.77
C ARG A 187 3.51 -0.05 -1.10
N TRP A 188 2.28 -0.43 -0.77
CA TRP A 188 1.22 0.54 -0.49
C TRP A 188 1.04 0.81 0.99
N ALA A 189 1.42 -0.09 1.90
CA ALA A 189 1.36 0.19 3.33
C ALA A 189 2.28 1.35 3.77
N PRO A 190 3.58 1.40 3.42
CA PRO A 190 4.43 2.54 3.79
C PRO A 190 4.05 3.82 3.06
N ALA A 191 3.57 3.71 1.81
CA ALA A 191 3.10 4.87 1.05
C ALA A 191 1.79 5.43 1.63
N ALA A 192 0.83 4.57 1.99
CA ALA A 192 -0.45 4.95 2.58
C ALA A 192 -0.29 5.54 3.98
N GLU A 193 0.63 5.01 4.78
CA GLU A 193 0.95 5.55 6.11
C GLU A 193 1.61 6.93 6.00
N ALA A 194 2.62 7.07 5.13
CA ALA A 194 3.22 8.37 4.85
C ALA A 194 2.20 9.38 4.27
N TYR A 195 1.27 8.94 3.42
CA TYR A 195 0.24 9.80 2.83
C TYR A 195 -0.87 10.16 3.84
N HIS A 196 -1.23 9.24 4.73
CA HIS A 196 -2.20 9.47 5.81
C HIS A 196 -1.64 10.46 6.83
N ASP A 197 -0.38 10.31 7.23
CA ASP A 197 0.31 11.26 8.09
C ASP A 197 0.46 12.62 7.41
N ALA A 198 0.81 12.64 6.11
CA ALA A 198 0.86 13.86 5.31
C ALA A 198 -0.47 14.60 5.23
N LEU A 199 -1.58 13.87 5.00
CA LEU A 199 -2.93 14.42 4.88
C LEU A 199 -3.45 14.92 6.23
N LEU A 200 -3.18 14.21 7.34
CA LEU A 200 -3.51 14.68 8.67
C LEU A 200 -2.71 15.94 9.06
N GLU A 201 -1.45 16.02 8.62
CA GLU A 201 -0.62 17.22 8.78
C GLU A 201 -1.11 18.38 7.89
N GLU A 202 -1.61 18.09 6.69
CA GLU A 202 -2.22 19.05 5.76
C GLU A 202 -3.52 19.62 6.31
N VAL A 203 -4.41 18.78 6.82
CA VAL A 203 -5.71 19.18 7.40
C VAL A 203 -5.51 19.96 8.71
N LYS A 204 -4.52 19.60 9.53
CA LYS A 204 -4.22 20.34 10.76
C LYS A 204 -3.51 21.67 10.52
N MET A 205 -2.73 21.81 9.43
CA MET A 205 -1.72 22.89 9.32
C MET A 205 -1.58 23.55 7.93
N GLY A 206 -2.41 23.22 6.94
CA GLY A 206 -2.63 24.02 5.72
C GLY A 206 -1.57 23.96 4.61
N SER A 207 -0.55 23.09 4.66
CA SER A 207 0.37 22.88 3.53
C SER A 207 1.14 21.55 3.57
N LEU A 208 1.33 20.91 2.41
CA LEU A 208 2.15 19.70 2.21
C LEU A 208 3.64 19.96 2.49
N SER A 209 4.15 19.45 3.62
CA SER A 209 5.59 19.44 3.93
C SER A 209 5.94 18.10 4.59
N ARG A 210 6.97 17.41 4.09
CA ARG A 210 7.41 16.09 4.54
C ARG A 210 8.14 16.11 5.89
N ALA A 211 8.79 17.23 6.20
CA ALA A 211 9.42 17.48 7.49
C ALA A 211 9.51 18.99 7.70
N ARG A 212 9.23 19.48 8.90
CA ARG A 212 9.35 20.91 9.24
C ARG A 212 10.26 21.08 10.45
N ASN A 213 10.94 22.23 10.50
CA ASN A 213 11.86 22.59 11.58
C ASN A 213 13.00 21.58 11.81
N VAL A 214 13.54 21.02 10.73
CA VAL A 214 14.70 20.12 10.84
C VAL A 214 15.93 20.95 11.15
N VAL A 215 16.66 20.51 12.18
CA VAL A 215 17.92 21.11 12.58
C VAL A 215 19.02 20.10 12.31
N TYR A 216 20.00 20.50 11.50
CA TYR A 216 21.16 19.68 11.19
C TYR A 216 22.45 20.44 11.53
N PHE A 217 23.36 19.79 12.24
CA PHE A 217 24.63 20.38 12.62
C PHE A 217 25.77 19.67 11.88
N THR A 218 26.57 20.44 11.15
CA THR A 218 27.77 19.96 10.48
C THR A 218 28.98 20.22 11.37
N GLU A 219 29.63 19.16 11.85
CA GLU A 219 30.79 19.27 12.75
C GLU A 219 32.01 19.92 12.07
N ASP A 220 32.31 19.55 10.82
CA ASP A 220 33.49 20.04 10.07
C ASP A 220 33.55 21.56 9.95
N ASN A 221 32.42 22.17 9.60
CA ASN A 221 32.32 23.61 9.40
C ASN A 221 31.63 24.34 10.56
N ARG A 222 31.24 23.62 11.63
CA ARG A 222 30.45 24.14 12.77
C ARG A 222 29.25 24.98 12.34
N ARG A 223 28.53 24.46 11.32
CA ARG A 223 27.35 25.12 10.76
C ARG A 223 26.09 24.44 11.25
N LEU A 224 25.15 25.25 11.73
CA LEU A 224 23.80 24.82 12.05
C LEU A 224 22.87 25.21 10.91
N TRP A 225 22.28 24.20 10.29
CA TRP A 225 21.24 24.33 9.28
C TRP A 225 19.89 24.16 9.94
N PHE A 226 19.01 25.12 9.76
CA PHE A 226 17.61 25.05 10.13
C PHE A 226 16.78 25.15 8.87
N ILE A 227 15.89 24.19 8.66
CA ILE A 227 15.03 24.13 7.47
C ILE A 227 13.58 24.11 7.95
N GLY A 228 12.86 25.19 7.67
CA GLY A 228 11.50 25.38 8.15
C GLY A 228 10.50 24.44 7.50
N GLY A 229 10.70 24.04 6.24
CA GLY A 229 9.88 23.02 5.60
C GLY A 229 10.52 22.34 4.39
N PHE A 230 10.50 21.01 4.42
CA PHE A 230 10.85 20.13 3.31
C PHE A 230 9.60 19.84 2.48
N PRO A 231 9.58 20.18 1.19
CA PRO A 231 8.56 19.69 0.28
C PRO A 231 8.60 18.17 0.14
N TYR A 232 7.49 17.56 -0.30
CA TYR A 232 7.47 16.12 -0.60
C TYR A 232 8.32 15.78 -1.83
N ASN A 233 8.36 16.65 -2.85
CA ASN A 233 9.13 16.44 -4.09
C ASN A 233 10.42 17.27 -4.14
N TYR A 234 11.12 17.43 -3.02
CA TYR A 234 12.41 18.14 -2.99
C TYR A 234 13.45 17.56 -3.97
N HIS A 235 13.36 16.25 -4.29
CA HIS A 235 14.20 15.61 -5.30
C HIS A 235 13.89 16.03 -6.75
N GLN A 236 12.66 16.49 -7.02
CA GLN A 236 12.22 16.92 -8.34
C GLN A 236 12.36 18.44 -8.52
N GLY A 237 13.13 19.10 -7.64
CA GLY A 237 13.41 20.53 -7.72
C GLY A 237 12.46 21.43 -6.92
N GLU A 238 11.58 20.87 -6.06
CA GLU A 238 10.78 21.74 -5.18
C GLU A 238 11.69 22.46 -4.16
N PRO A 239 11.63 23.80 -4.06
CA PRO A 239 12.50 24.57 -3.17
C PRO A 239 12.23 24.28 -1.69
N LEU A 240 13.30 24.07 -0.92
CA LEU A 240 13.26 24.08 0.53
C LEU A 240 12.71 25.43 1.01
N LYS A 241 11.82 25.42 2.00
CA LYS A 241 11.20 26.63 2.53
C LYS A 241 11.85 27.04 3.85
N ASN A 242 12.10 28.33 4.02
CA ASN A 242 12.60 28.95 5.25
C ASN A 242 13.91 28.32 5.74
N VAL A 243 14.98 28.48 4.97
CA VAL A 243 16.31 27.97 5.31
C VAL A 243 17.09 29.03 6.08
N ILE A 244 17.66 28.64 7.22
CA ILE A 244 18.51 29.49 8.06
C ILE A 244 19.81 28.72 8.31
N VAL A 245 20.94 29.32 7.94
CA VAL A 245 22.28 28.78 8.20
C VAL A 245 22.97 29.68 9.20
N ARG A 246 23.51 29.10 10.28
CA ARG A 246 24.30 29.82 11.28
C ARG A 246 25.68 29.18 11.38
N SER A 247 26.73 29.98 11.30
CA SER A 247 28.11 29.54 11.53
C SER A 247 28.53 29.88 12.94
N PHE A 248 29.28 28.97 13.58
CA PHE A 248 29.83 29.16 14.91
C PHE A 248 31.35 29.11 14.87
N SER A 249 31.99 29.99 15.63
CA SER A 249 33.44 30.02 15.78
C SER A 249 33.94 28.87 16.66
N LYS A 250 35.27 28.75 16.80
CA LYS A 250 35.88 27.68 17.61
C LYS A 250 35.48 27.72 19.09
N GLU A 251 35.12 28.90 19.57
CA GLU A 251 34.71 29.21 20.94
C GLU A 251 33.18 29.15 21.14
N GLY A 252 32.42 28.84 20.09
CA GLY A 252 30.95 28.73 20.15
C GLY A 252 30.19 30.04 19.97
N SER A 253 30.87 31.15 19.67
CA SER A 253 30.25 32.42 19.30
C SER A 253 29.68 32.38 17.87
N PRO A 254 28.48 32.95 17.61
CA PRO A 254 27.92 33.00 16.27
C PRO A 254 28.67 34.01 15.40
N GLU A 255 29.18 33.58 14.25
CA GLU A 255 29.94 34.47 13.34
C GLU A 255 29.02 35.19 12.35
N TRP A 256 28.17 34.42 11.66
CA TRP A 256 27.23 34.96 10.68
C TRP A 256 25.97 34.10 10.60
N ARG A 257 24.92 34.72 10.05
CA ARG A 257 23.63 34.08 9.81
C ARG A 257 23.16 34.40 8.40
N LEU A 258 22.87 33.37 7.63
CA LEU A 258 22.21 33.48 6.34
C LEU A 258 20.75 33.02 6.50
N ARG A 259 19.82 33.78 5.93
CA ARG A 259 18.39 33.44 5.91
C ARG A 259 17.89 33.56 4.48
N ALA A 260 17.21 32.52 4.01
CA ALA A 260 16.57 32.48 2.71
C ALA A 260 15.13 31.97 2.86
N GLU A 261 14.20 32.58 2.12
CA GLU A 261 12.82 32.10 2.07
C GLU A 261 12.70 30.81 1.27
N ARG A 262 13.54 30.65 0.23
CA ARG A 262 13.60 29.49 -0.64
C ARG A 262 15.06 29.10 -0.91
N ALA A 263 15.33 27.80 -0.97
CA ALA A 263 16.60 27.27 -1.45
C ALA A 263 16.31 26.13 -2.43
N GLU A 264 16.88 26.23 -3.63
CA GLU A 264 16.78 25.23 -4.68
C GLU A 264 18.10 24.48 -4.78
N TRP A 265 18.02 23.21 -5.14
CA TRP A 265 19.19 22.39 -5.40
C TRP A 265 19.12 21.91 -6.84
N ASP A 266 20.08 22.35 -7.66
CA ASP A 266 20.26 21.85 -9.02
C ASP A 266 21.35 20.78 -9.01
N ARG A 267 21.02 19.60 -9.55
CA ARG A 267 21.92 18.45 -9.63
C ARG A 267 22.87 18.56 -10.83
N HIS A 268 22.59 19.41 -11.83
CA HIS A 268 23.40 19.55 -13.05
C HIS A 268 24.57 20.53 -12.92
N ASP A 269 24.62 21.33 -11.85
CA ASP A 269 25.56 22.45 -11.68
C ASP A 269 26.73 22.12 -10.74
N ASN A 270 27.12 20.83 -10.62
CA ASN A 270 28.17 20.35 -9.72
C ASN A 270 29.20 19.45 -10.41
#